data_AF-A0A7X5JFE3-F1
#
_entry.id   AF-A0A7X5JFE3-F1
#
_cell.length_a   1.000
_cell.length_b   1.000
_cell.length_c   1.000
_cell.angle_alpha   90.00
_cell.angle_beta   90.00
_cell.angle_gamma   90.00
#
_symmetry.space_group_name_H-M   'P 1'
#
loop_
_entity.id
_entity.type
_entity.pdbx_description
1 polymer ?
#
loop_
_entity_poly.entity_id
_entity_poly.type
_entity_poly.pdbx_seq_one_letter_code
_entity_poly.pdbx_strand_id
1 'polypeptide(L)'
;MINQLKKTPVVQIACEKTGIARSTFYRWKEEDSEFAKEADQALAEGVALVNDMAESQLLSAIRDRNISAIFYWLNHRHSAYSNKLEITAKVKDETLSPEQEELIKKALKHASLIMKGKDE
;
A
#
# COMPACT_ATOMS: atom_id res chain seq x y z
N MET A 1 -28.63 1.36 -10.04
CA MET A 1 -27.37 0.69 -9.66
C MET A 1 -26.30 1.69 -9.20
N ILE A 2 -25.79 2.56 -10.09
CA ILE A 2 -24.68 3.50 -9.82
C ILE A 2 -24.86 4.30 -8.52
N ASN A 3 -26.02 4.97 -8.35
CA ASN A 3 -26.31 5.74 -7.13
C ASN A 3 -26.31 4.90 -5.84
N GLN A 4 -26.58 3.60 -5.91
CA GLN A 4 -26.50 2.72 -4.74
C GLN A 4 -25.06 2.35 -4.42
N LEU A 5 -24.19 2.16 -5.42
CA LEU A 5 -22.77 1.88 -5.22
C LEU A 5 -22.05 3.04 -4.50
N LYS A 6 -22.42 4.29 -4.80
CA LYS A 6 -21.93 5.49 -4.08
C LYS A 6 -22.24 5.50 -2.58
N LYS A 7 -23.27 4.78 -2.15
CA LYS A 7 -23.70 4.72 -0.72
C LYS A 7 -23.31 3.40 -0.06
N THR A 8 -23.23 2.33 -0.83
CA THR A 8 -22.94 0.99 -0.36
C THR A 8 -22.05 0.32 -1.41
N PRO A 9 -20.71 0.36 -1.25
CA PRO A 9 -19.76 -0.16 -2.22
C PRO A 9 -19.65 -1.70 -2.18
N VAL A 10 -20.79 -2.38 -2.02
CA VAL A 10 -20.90 -3.83 -2.00
C VAL A 10 -21.87 -4.21 -3.11
N VAL A 11 -21.34 -4.74 -4.21
CA VAL A 11 -22.11 -5.04 -5.43
C VAL A 11 -23.31 -5.92 -5.13
N GLN A 12 -23.16 -6.96 -4.29
CA GLN A 12 -24.26 -7.83 -3.86
C GLN A 12 -25.44 -7.02 -3.30
N ILE A 13 -25.15 -6.15 -2.32
CA ILE A 13 -26.18 -5.37 -1.62
C ILE A 13 -26.79 -4.33 -2.56
N ALA A 14 -25.99 -3.70 -3.41
CA ALA A 14 -26.48 -2.74 -4.40
C ALA A 14 -27.40 -3.41 -5.44
N CYS A 15 -27.05 -4.63 -5.88
CA CYS A 15 -27.87 -5.47 -6.75
C CYS A 15 -29.21 -5.82 -6.08
N GLU A 16 -29.20 -6.30 -4.84
CA GLU A 16 -30.41 -6.62 -4.06
C GLU A 16 -31.32 -5.39 -3.89
N LYS A 17 -30.75 -4.24 -3.51
CA LYS A 17 -31.49 -2.99 -3.32
C LYS A 17 -32.07 -2.41 -4.62
N THR A 18 -31.53 -2.78 -5.77
CA THR A 18 -31.99 -2.27 -7.08
C THR A 18 -32.79 -3.29 -7.87
N GLY A 19 -32.94 -4.51 -7.36
CA GLY A 19 -33.59 -5.62 -8.07
C GLY A 19 -32.82 -6.09 -9.31
N ILE A 20 -31.52 -5.82 -9.39
CA ILE A 20 -30.68 -6.19 -10.53
C ILE A 20 -29.90 -7.45 -10.17
N ALA A 21 -29.96 -8.49 -11.00
CA ALA A 21 -29.13 -9.67 -10.83
C ALA A 21 -27.64 -9.30 -10.97
N ARG A 22 -26.76 -9.89 -10.14
CA ARG A 22 -25.31 -9.65 -10.25
C ARG A 22 -24.76 -9.93 -11.64
N SER A 23 -25.22 -11.00 -12.27
CA SER A 23 -24.80 -11.37 -13.64
C SER A 23 -25.10 -10.24 -14.63
N THR A 24 -26.25 -9.59 -14.50
CA THR A 24 -26.62 -8.42 -15.31
C THR A 24 -25.67 -7.25 -15.06
N PHE A 25 -25.32 -6.97 -13.80
CA PHE A 25 -24.35 -5.92 -13.49
C PHE A 25 -22.99 -6.17 -14.16
N TYR A 26 -22.43 -7.38 -14.02
CA TYR A 26 -21.14 -7.69 -14.63
C TYR A 26 -21.20 -7.72 -16.15
N ARG A 27 -22.30 -8.21 -16.73
CA ARG A 27 -22.52 -8.15 -18.19
C ARG A 27 -22.54 -6.71 -18.68
N TRP A 28 -23.27 -5.80 -18.03
CA TRP A 28 -23.24 -4.38 -18.38
C TRP A 28 -21.83 -3.78 -18.23
N LYS A 29 -21.08 -4.21 -17.22
CA LYS A 29 -19.68 -3.77 -17.04
C LYS A 29 -18.75 -4.24 -18.16
N GLU A 30 -19.06 -5.37 -18.80
CA GLU A 30 -18.29 -5.91 -19.93
C GLU A 30 -18.72 -5.30 -21.27
N GLU A 31 -20.02 -5.15 -21.49
CA GLU A 31 -20.60 -4.71 -22.75
C GLU A 31 -20.64 -3.19 -22.92
N ASP A 32 -20.67 -2.42 -21.81
CA ASP A 32 -20.78 -0.97 -21.81
C ASP A 32 -19.62 -0.32 -21.03
N SER A 33 -18.67 0.22 -21.79
CA SER A 33 -17.48 0.90 -21.25
C SER A 33 -17.81 2.18 -20.45
N GLU A 34 -18.89 2.89 -20.78
CA GLU A 34 -19.30 4.10 -20.05
C GLU A 34 -19.89 3.70 -18.70
N PHE A 35 -20.79 2.71 -18.69
CA PHE A 35 -21.31 2.12 -17.47
C PHE A 35 -20.19 1.57 -16.57
N ALA A 36 -19.19 0.89 -17.14
CA ALA A 36 -18.06 0.35 -16.39
C ALA A 36 -17.31 1.45 -15.64
N LYS A 37 -17.01 2.55 -16.34
CA LYS A 37 -16.33 3.71 -15.77
C LYS A 37 -17.16 4.37 -14.66
N GLU A 38 -18.45 4.57 -14.88
CA GLU A 38 -19.35 5.11 -13.86
C GLU A 38 -19.47 4.21 -12.63
N ALA A 39 -19.52 2.89 -12.84
CA ALA A 39 -19.60 1.91 -11.76
C ALA A 39 -18.33 1.89 -10.91
N ASP A 40 -17.16 1.93 -11.54
CA ASP A 40 -15.87 1.98 -10.84
C ASP A 40 -15.70 3.30 -10.08
N GLN A 41 -16.10 4.42 -10.68
CA GLN A 41 -16.10 5.72 -10.01
C GLN A 41 -17.05 5.72 -8.80
N ALA A 42 -18.26 5.19 -8.96
CA ALA A 42 -19.24 5.11 -7.88
C ALA A 42 -18.78 4.17 -6.74
N LEU A 43 -18.11 3.07 -7.07
CA LEU A 43 -17.49 2.20 -6.07
C LEU A 43 -16.40 2.93 -5.28
N ALA A 44 -15.52 3.66 -5.97
CA ALA A 44 -14.47 4.45 -5.31
C ALA A 44 -15.05 5.51 -4.37
N GLU A 45 -16.08 6.25 -4.80
CA GLU A 45 -16.80 7.21 -3.96
C GLU A 45 -17.45 6.54 -2.75
N GLY A 46 -18.09 5.39 -2.94
CA GLY A 46 -18.70 4.63 -1.85
C GLY A 46 -17.68 4.11 -0.85
N VAL A 47 -16.50 3.66 -1.31
CA VAL A 47 -15.40 3.25 -0.43
C VAL A 47 -14.88 4.43 0.39
N ALA A 48 -14.70 5.60 -0.22
CA ALA A 48 -14.28 6.81 0.49
C ALA A 48 -15.28 7.17 1.60
N LEU A 49 -16.58 7.15 1.30
CA LEU A 49 -17.63 7.41 2.31
C LEU A 49 -17.57 6.41 3.48
N VAL A 50 -17.40 5.12 3.19
CA VAL A 50 -17.30 4.08 4.24
C VAL A 50 -16.03 4.26 5.07
N ASN A 51 -14.92 4.71 4.46
CA ASN A 51 -13.69 5.02 5.19
C ASN A 51 -13.91 6.18 6.16
N ASP A 52 -14.53 7.29 5.74
CA ASP A 52 -14.84 8.42 6.63
C ASP A 52 -15.72 7.97 7.80
N MET A 53 -16.70 7.11 7.54
CA MET A 53 -17.53 6.51 8.59
C MET A 53 -16.70 5.64 9.54
N ALA A 54 -15.82 4.80 9.00
CA ALA A 54 -14.94 3.95 9.80
C ALA A 54 -13.98 4.76 10.68
N GLU A 55 -13.45 5.88 10.18
CA GLU A 55 -12.63 6.81 10.97
C GLU A 55 -13.42 7.41 12.13
N SER A 56 -14.66 7.84 11.91
CA SER A 56 -15.53 8.34 12.97
C SER A 56 -15.86 7.27 14.02
N GLN A 57 -16.08 6.02 13.59
CA GLN A 57 -16.28 4.88 14.50
C GLN A 57 -15.01 4.58 15.30
N LEU A 58 -13.83 4.63 14.68
CA LEU A 58 -12.55 4.44 15.36
C LEU A 58 -12.35 5.50 16.46
N LEU A 59 -12.62 6.77 16.17
CA LEU A 59 -12.55 7.85 17.16
C LEU A 59 -13.53 7.63 18.32
N SER A 60 -14.73 7.14 18.01
CA SER A 60 -15.72 6.82 19.05
C SER A 60 -15.27 5.65 19.92
N ALA A 61 -14.71 4.59 19.34
CA ALA A 61 -14.12 3.48 20.11
C ALA A 61 -12.96 3.94 21.02
N ILE A 62 -12.13 4.88 20.54
CA ILE A 62 -11.07 5.49 21.37
C ILE A 62 -11.67 6.25 22.55
N ARG A 63 -12.72 7.04 22.32
CA ARG A 63 -13.46 7.76 23.39
C ARG A 63 -14.00 6.80 24.45
N ASP A 64 -14.49 5.65 23.99
CA ASP A 64 -15.04 4.58 24.85
C ASP A 64 -13.96 3.68 25.46
N ARG A 65 -12.69 4.11 25.41
CA ARG A 65 -11.52 3.44 26.02
C ARG A 65 -11.26 2.03 25.46
N ASN A 66 -11.62 1.77 24.22
CA ASN A 66 -11.25 0.53 23.53
C ASN A 66 -9.73 0.49 23.30
N ILE A 67 -9.04 -0.36 24.04
CA ILE A 67 -7.56 -0.46 24.02
C ILE A 67 -7.05 -0.86 22.64
N SER A 68 -7.73 -1.77 21.93
CA SER A 68 -7.33 -2.19 20.59
C SER A 68 -7.39 -1.04 19.58
N ALA A 69 -8.44 -0.20 19.65
CA ALA A 69 -8.57 1.00 18.83
C ALA A 69 -7.48 2.04 19.13
N ILE A 70 -7.18 2.27 20.41
CA ILE A 70 -6.10 3.17 20.85
C ILE A 70 -4.74 2.67 20.35
N PHE A 71 -4.45 1.38 20.54
CA PHE A 71 -3.22 0.76 20.08
C PHE A 71 -3.09 0.86 18.56
N TYR A 72 -4.14 0.51 17.82
CA TYR A 72 -4.18 0.64 16.36
C TYR A 72 -3.88 2.08 15.93
N TRP A 73 -4.53 3.08 16.53
CA TRP A 73 -4.29 4.48 16.17
C TRP A 73 -2.85 4.92 16.44
N LEU A 74 -2.32 4.62 17.62
CA LEU A 74 -0.96 5.03 18.01
C LEU A 74 0.11 4.38 17.13
N ASN A 75 -0.01 3.08 16.83
CA ASN A 75 0.96 2.39 15.97
C ASN A 75 1.04 2.97 14.56
N HIS A 76 -0.05 3.51 14.03
CA HIS A 76 -0.09 4.02 12.66
C HIS A 76 0.17 5.52 12.56
N ARG A 77 -0.13 6.31 13.61
CA ARG A 77 -0.04 7.77 13.56
C ARG A 77 0.99 8.40 14.49
N HIS A 78 1.63 7.62 15.37
CA HIS A 78 2.65 8.13 16.28
C HIS A 78 3.95 7.31 16.16
N SER A 79 5.02 7.94 15.67
CA SER A 79 6.30 7.29 15.38
C SER A 79 6.92 6.54 16.58
N ALA A 80 6.75 7.06 17.81
CA ALA A 80 7.21 6.37 19.02
C ALA A 80 6.58 4.97 19.24
N TYR A 81 5.37 4.74 18.69
CA TYR A 81 4.64 3.47 18.80
C TYR A 81 4.62 2.70 17.48
N SER A 82 5.16 3.26 16.40
CA SER A 82 5.18 2.58 15.11
C SER A 82 5.95 1.26 15.19
N ASN A 83 5.48 0.26 14.43
CA ASN A 83 6.14 -1.03 14.34
C ASN A 83 7.58 -0.85 13.84
N LYS A 84 8.55 -1.09 14.71
CA LYS A 84 9.96 -1.13 14.35
C LYS A 84 10.27 -2.56 13.90
N LEU A 85 10.64 -2.70 12.63
CA LEU A 85 11.25 -3.93 12.13
C LEU A 85 12.68 -3.99 12.66
N GLU A 86 12.94 -4.86 13.63
CA GLU A 86 14.31 -5.19 14.00
C GLU A 86 14.93 -6.10 12.94
N ILE A 87 15.85 -5.55 12.14
CA ILE A 87 16.60 -6.30 11.15
C ILE A 87 17.83 -6.89 11.86
N THR A 88 17.74 -8.14 12.30
CA THR A 88 18.91 -8.91 12.74
C THR A 88 19.65 -9.47 11.51
N ALA A 89 20.19 -8.60 10.67
CA ALA A 89 21.07 -9.04 9.59
C ALA A 89 22.43 -9.40 10.19
N LYS A 90 22.79 -10.69 10.20
CA LYS A 90 24.20 -11.10 10.27
C LYS A 90 24.82 -10.70 8.94
N VAL A 91 25.33 -9.48 8.85
CA VAL A 91 26.25 -9.11 7.78
C VAL A 91 27.45 -10.02 7.98
N LYS A 92 27.60 -11.05 7.13
CA LYS A 92 28.87 -11.75 7.06
C LYS A 92 29.86 -10.71 6.54
N ASP A 93 30.85 -10.38 7.36
CA ASP A 93 32.09 -9.78 6.86
C ASP A 93 32.77 -10.87 6.01
N GLU A 94 32.29 -11.05 4.79
CA GLU A 94 33.02 -11.80 3.77
C GLU A 94 34.16 -10.90 3.33
N THR A 95 35.34 -11.12 3.92
CA THR A 95 36.59 -10.54 3.41
C THR A 95 36.70 -10.90 1.93
N LEU A 96 37.02 -9.91 1.10
CA LEU A 96 37.14 -10.10 -0.34
C LEU A 96 38.11 -11.25 -0.64
N SER A 97 37.71 -12.16 -1.53
CA SER A 97 38.64 -13.12 -2.11
C SER A 97 39.76 -12.37 -2.85
N PRO A 98 41.00 -12.89 -2.88
CA PRO A 98 42.10 -12.29 -3.65
C PRO A 98 41.73 -11.99 -5.11
N GLU A 99 40.90 -12.83 -5.73
CA GLU A 99 40.42 -12.64 -7.10
C GLU A 99 39.45 -11.45 -7.21
N GLN A 100 38.58 -11.26 -6.22
CA GLN A 100 37.64 -10.14 -6.17
C GLN A 100 38.38 -8.83 -5.92
N GLU A 101 39.42 -8.83 -5.09
CA GLU A 101 40.29 -7.66 -4.90
C GLU A 101 40.99 -7.26 -6.19
N GLU A 102 41.49 -8.23 -6.97
CA GLU A 102 42.15 -7.95 -8.24
C GLU A 102 41.16 -7.37 -9.26
N LEU A 103 39.94 -7.89 -9.30
CA LEU A 103 38.88 -7.38 -10.17
C LEU A 103 38.49 -5.94 -9.79
N ILE A 104 38.35 -5.66 -8.49
CA ILE A 104 38.03 -4.31 -7.98
C ILE A 104 39.20 -3.35 -8.26
N LYS A 105 40.45 -3.76 -8.07
CA LYS A 105 41.64 -2.96 -8.42
C LYS A 105 41.67 -2.63 -9.90
N LYS A 106 41.38 -3.60 -10.78
CA LYS A 106 41.26 -3.35 -12.22
C LYS A 106 40.13 -2.37 -12.53
N ALA A 107 38.94 -2.58 -11.98
CA ALA A 107 37.78 -1.71 -12.18
C ALA A 107 38.04 -0.26 -11.70
N LEU A 108 38.65 -0.08 -10.52
CA LEU A 108 39.01 1.23 -9.97
C LEU A 108 40.09 1.93 -10.81
N LYS A 109 41.04 1.17 -11.37
CA LYS A 109 42.05 1.68 -12.30
C LYS A 109 41.42 2.15 -13.62
N HIS A 110 40.46 1.40 -14.16
CA HIS A 110 39.72 1.79 -15.38
C HIS A 110 38.79 2.98 -15.15
N ALA A 111 38.18 3.08 -13.96
CA ALA A 111 37.38 4.23 -13.55
C ALA A 111 38.22 5.48 -13.23
N SER A 112 39.54 5.42 -13.37
CA SER A 112 40.50 6.51 -13.08
C SER A 112 40.42 7.06 -11.66
N LEU A 113 39.90 6.28 -10.71
CA LEU A 113 39.77 6.67 -9.30
C LEU A 113 41.06 6.43 -8.50
N ILE A 114 42.01 5.69 -9.06
CA ILE A 114 43.38 5.58 -8.56
C ILE A 114 44.23 6.54 -9.40
N MET A 115 44.28 7.82 -9.00
CA MET A 115 45.31 8.74 -9.51
C MET A 115 46.67 8.14 -9.15
N LYS A 116 47.54 7.95 -10.14
CA LYS A 116 48.98 7.75 -9.91
C LYS A 116 49.44 8.86 -8.96
N GLY A 117 49.86 8.48 -7.76
CA GLY A 117 50.67 9.36 -6.93
C GLY A 117 51.84 9.86 -7.78
N LYS A 118 52.06 11.17 -7.74
CA LYS A 118 53.29 11.81 -8.22
C LYS A 118 54.47 11.08 -7.58
N ASP A 119 55.33 10.48 -8.39
CA ASP A 119 56.70 10.19 -7.99
C ASP A 119 57.54 11.44 -8.32
N GLU A 120 57.99 12.11 -7.25
CA GLU A 120 59.25 12.89 -7.24
C GLU A 120 60.43 11.93 -7.10
#